data_AF-A0A285SB04-F1
#
_entry.id   AF-A0A285SB04-F1
#
_cell.length_a   1.000
_cell.length_b   1.000
_cell.length_c   1.000
_cell.angle_alpha   90.00
_cell.angle_beta   90.00
_cell.angle_gamma   90.00
#
_symmetry.space_group_name_H-M   'P 1'
#
loop_
_entity.id
_entity.type
_entity.pdbx_description
1 polymer ?
#
loop_
_entity_poly.entity_id
_entity_poly.type
_entity_poly.pdbx_seq_one_letter_code
_entity_poly.pdbx_strand_id
1 'polypeptide(L)'
;MIKRTTIENEMNQLFVYEQKQNSFTFSKSSYKGIKEILIIVKDTQNKARAKFWAKKLHKIYNVHVLAVTVFHSQKIESYIKKNNISSVIVVDIEAINNGIVISTESDSLFSFLSQSLSINNQQQFRLNKEDVKKYRTSRFTSLFKIGEIKSFHRFFTFFTSYIYFHSKLSLDYKESKIYSVSEKSVGQNIPYNRVELHSSVLEQLNLQENDYVIINNPLNSKFAIGCVKSSMKPKHDEIILSLSIKNKLELSLPSTIVFHPLKKIVSSKIQIQAVKMIADGSITVSDDIFQLVNEMGTSHFEIVNRATSASIDLERSKIILDSTLADGTIRMSYLQREFLNFEHPPDTLPTYYYQSFRSTPGLEKEQLEFLEEHYKDNKVHKIDTYEEKLKVKNILQKVGYNRAVIYPLPEKRRKKKLNLIQKTFQLFLKWAIRPSTLKLKVIRPYSTDESSNIVRVSKSVMSVLGIAENDLITLHYRGRSITVPVLELASTQLIKETNIITNESSINISIGIPAHLRDKLGIKQIGKICDVERDLFFLFRKSLHTQFLPILATIFAITQLKIDYWWIKIAMMLIIVPLSSYLTLSAVREKIPKL
;
A
#
# COMPACT_ATOMS: atom_id res chain seq x y z
N MET A 1 -28.50 1.37 -54.03
CA MET A 1 -28.27 0.06 -53.36
C MET A 1 -27.23 0.29 -52.25
N ILE A 2 -27.45 -0.12 -50.98
CA ILE A 2 -27.26 -1.49 -50.42
C ILE A 2 -25.79 -1.91 -50.63
N LYS A 3 -24.92 -2.12 -49.62
CA LYS A 3 -25.02 -2.29 -48.14
C LYS A 3 -23.79 -1.60 -47.45
N ARG A 4 -23.80 -1.26 -46.14
CA ARG A 4 -23.20 -2.02 -44.99
C ARG A 4 -21.89 -2.79 -45.33
N THR A 5 -20.81 -2.83 -44.56
CA THR A 5 -20.57 -2.81 -43.08
C THR A 5 -19.02 -2.69 -42.83
N THR A 6 -18.37 -2.26 -41.73
CA THR A 6 -18.75 -1.80 -40.36
C THR A 6 -17.59 -1.02 -39.66
N ILE A 7 -17.90 0.07 -38.92
CA ILE A 7 -17.48 0.41 -37.51
C ILE A 7 -15.99 0.58 -37.05
N GLU A 8 -15.79 1.67 -36.28
CA GLU A 8 -14.78 1.97 -35.22
C GLU A 8 -13.26 2.06 -35.47
N ASN A 9 -12.64 2.96 -34.68
CA ASN A 9 -11.21 3.25 -34.49
C ASN A 9 -10.51 3.94 -35.69
N GLU A 10 -9.58 4.90 -35.49
CA GLU A 10 -8.92 5.37 -34.27
C GLU A 10 -8.50 6.86 -34.34
N MET A 11 -8.25 7.50 -33.18
CA MET A 11 -7.61 8.84 -32.99
C MET A 11 -8.30 10.09 -33.61
N ASN A 12 -8.82 11.06 -32.84
CA ASN A 12 -8.01 12.01 -32.06
C ASN A 12 -8.81 13.00 -31.16
N GLN A 13 -8.31 13.19 -29.93
CA GLN A 13 -8.20 14.46 -29.16
C GLN A 13 -9.48 15.22 -28.68
N LEU A 14 -9.30 16.12 -27.68
CA LEU A 14 -10.37 16.76 -26.89
C LEU A 14 -10.31 18.30 -26.94
N PHE A 15 -11.48 18.96 -27.11
CA PHE A 15 -12.11 19.96 -26.19
C PHE A 15 -12.86 21.14 -26.88
N VAL A 16 -14.17 21.32 -26.55
CA VAL A 16 -14.88 22.61 -26.24
C VAL A 16 -15.14 23.59 -27.43
N TYR A 17 -16.33 24.19 -27.68
CA TYR A 17 -17.66 24.25 -26.99
C TYR A 17 -18.77 24.74 -28.00
N GLU A 18 -19.86 25.53 -27.78
CA GLU A 18 -20.52 26.22 -26.63
C GLU A 18 -22.08 26.25 -26.73
N GLN A 19 -22.70 26.82 -27.79
CA GLN A 19 -24.09 27.36 -27.71
C GLN A 19 -25.08 27.07 -28.86
N LYS A 20 -26.31 26.68 -28.50
CA LYS A 20 -27.52 27.52 -28.67
C LYS A 20 -28.66 27.09 -27.73
N GLN A 21 -29.21 28.08 -27.01
CA GLN A 21 -30.46 28.12 -26.22
C GLN A 21 -30.78 27.06 -25.13
N ASN A 22 -31.30 27.61 -24.01
CA ASN A 22 -32.21 27.03 -23.02
C ASN A 22 -31.94 25.64 -22.39
N SER A 23 -31.41 25.72 -21.15
CA SER A 23 -31.42 24.68 -20.09
C SER A 23 -30.46 23.48 -20.23
N PHE A 24 -29.52 23.42 -19.27
CA PHE A 24 -28.79 22.23 -18.76
C PHE A 24 -28.76 20.95 -19.63
N THR A 25 -27.85 20.89 -20.59
CA THR A 25 -27.42 19.63 -21.22
C THR A 25 -26.32 18.94 -20.39
N PHE A 26 -26.64 17.79 -19.80
CA PHE A 26 -25.68 16.97 -19.04
C PHE A 26 -24.78 16.17 -19.99
N SER A 27 -23.58 16.67 -20.33
CA SER A 27 -22.63 15.90 -21.15
C SER A 27 -22.04 14.72 -20.35
N LYS A 28 -22.44 13.50 -20.73
CA LYS A 28 -22.14 12.20 -20.06
C LYS A 28 -20.65 11.78 -20.08
N SER A 29 -19.74 12.66 -20.51
CA SER A 29 -18.45 12.34 -21.13
C SER A 29 -17.21 12.44 -20.24
N SER A 30 -17.36 12.66 -18.92
CA SER A 30 -16.21 12.83 -18.01
C SER A 30 -16.36 12.15 -16.65
N TYR A 31 -17.13 11.05 -16.55
CA TYR A 31 -17.44 10.43 -15.26
C TYR A 31 -16.83 9.04 -15.03
N LYS A 32 -15.92 8.94 -14.04
CA LYS A 32 -15.29 7.68 -13.54
C LYS A 32 -14.91 7.72 -12.04
N GLY A 33 -15.52 8.58 -11.23
CA GLY A 33 -15.27 8.59 -9.77
C GLY A 33 -16.00 7.45 -9.06
N ILE A 34 -15.36 6.81 -8.09
CA ILE A 34 -15.86 5.58 -7.42
C ILE A 34 -16.45 5.87 -6.02
N LYS A 35 -15.98 6.90 -5.32
CA LYS A 35 -16.47 7.23 -3.96
C LYS A 35 -17.80 7.98 -4.01
N GLU A 36 -18.68 7.70 -3.05
CA GLU A 36 -20.05 8.24 -2.90
C GLU A 36 -20.14 9.75 -2.62
N ILE A 37 -19.21 10.60 -3.04
CA ILE A 37 -19.13 11.99 -2.56
C ILE A 37 -19.01 13.00 -3.68
N LEU A 38 -19.80 14.06 -3.55
CA LEU A 38 -19.98 15.11 -4.53
C LEU A 38 -19.41 16.44 -4.04
N ILE A 39 -18.37 16.91 -4.74
CA ILE A 39 -17.89 18.29 -4.63
C ILE A 39 -18.59 19.14 -5.70
N ILE A 40 -19.34 20.16 -5.28
CA ILE A 40 -20.02 21.09 -6.18
C ILE A 40 -19.25 22.42 -6.16
N VAL A 41 -18.43 22.64 -7.18
CA VAL A 41 -17.75 23.92 -7.38
C VAL A 41 -18.73 24.89 -8.04
N LYS A 42 -19.26 25.83 -7.27
CA LYS A 42 -20.08 26.95 -7.74
C LYS A 42 -19.20 28.18 -7.97
N ASP A 43 -19.45 28.89 -9.07
CA ASP A 43 -18.88 30.21 -9.33
C ASP A 43 -19.91 31.00 -10.12
N THR A 44 -20.49 32.04 -9.51
CA THR A 44 -21.59 32.80 -10.14
C THR A 44 -21.11 33.73 -11.25
N GLN A 45 -19.81 34.07 -11.26
CA GLN A 45 -19.24 35.06 -12.19
C GLN A 45 -18.36 34.43 -13.27
N ASN A 46 -17.63 33.35 -12.97
CA ASN A 46 -16.64 32.78 -13.88
C ASN A 46 -16.76 31.26 -14.06
N LYS A 47 -17.55 30.87 -15.07
CA LYS A 47 -17.74 29.48 -15.55
C LYS A 47 -16.42 28.77 -15.88
N ALA A 48 -15.40 29.50 -16.36
CA ALA A 48 -14.08 28.92 -16.67
C ALA A 48 -13.26 28.62 -15.40
N ARG A 49 -13.32 29.51 -14.39
CA ARG A 49 -12.71 29.33 -13.07
C ARG A 49 -13.33 28.12 -12.36
N ALA A 50 -14.67 28.01 -12.27
CA ALA A 50 -15.33 26.80 -11.75
C ALA A 50 -14.89 25.51 -12.47
N LYS A 51 -14.83 25.50 -13.81
CA LYS A 51 -14.35 24.35 -14.59
C LYS A 51 -12.89 23.99 -14.29
N PHE A 52 -12.01 24.99 -14.16
CA PHE A 52 -10.60 24.79 -13.82
C PHE A 52 -10.46 24.13 -12.44
N TRP A 53 -11.16 24.66 -11.44
CA TRP A 53 -11.21 24.09 -10.09
C TRP A 53 -11.76 22.67 -10.09
N ALA A 54 -12.89 22.41 -10.73
CA ALA A 54 -13.46 21.06 -10.81
C ALA A 54 -12.50 20.05 -11.50
N LYS A 55 -11.84 20.46 -12.59
CA LYS A 55 -10.82 19.66 -13.31
C LYS A 55 -9.56 19.41 -12.47
N LYS A 56 -9.18 20.35 -11.59
CA LYS A 56 -8.05 20.19 -10.66
C LYS A 56 -8.42 19.24 -9.51
N LEU A 57 -9.60 19.41 -8.91
CA LEU A 57 -10.08 18.57 -7.81
C LEU A 57 -10.32 17.12 -8.27
N HIS A 58 -10.98 16.88 -9.40
CA HIS A 58 -11.21 15.54 -9.93
C HIS A 58 -9.91 14.82 -10.36
N LYS A 59 -8.85 15.56 -10.70
CA LYS A 59 -7.51 14.98 -10.94
C LYS A 59 -6.81 14.50 -9.67
N ILE A 60 -7.19 15.03 -8.51
CA ILE A 60 -6.49 14.83 -7.23
C ILE A 60 -7.30 13.90 -6.31
N TYR A 61 -8.63 13.88 -6.44
CA TYR A 61 -9.54 13.05 -5.64
C TYR A 61 -10.46 12.21 -6.53
N ASN A 62 -10.55 10.90 -6.24
CA ASN A 62 -11.39 9.95 -6.95
C ASN A 62 -12.87 10.04 -6.50
N VAL A 63 -13.50 11.18 -6.77
CA VAL A 63 -14.83 11.59 -6.26
C VAL A 63 -15.69 12.21 -7.37
N HIS A 64 -16.99 12.36 -7.12
CA HIS A 64 -17.87 13.13 -7.99
C HIS A 64 -17.50 14.62 -7.87
N VAL A 65 -17.35 15.30 -9.01
CA VAL A 65 -17.14 16.76 -9.03
C VAL A 65 -18.01 17.38 -10.10
N LEU A 66 -18.82 18.37 -9.72
CA LEU A 66 -19.65 19.17 -10.63
C LEU A 66 -19.16 20.63 -10.60
N ALA A 67 -19.06 21.26 -11.77
CA ALA A 67 -18.89 22.70 -11.91
C ALA A 67 -20.26 23.32 -12.26
N VAL A 68 -20.72 24.29 -11.48
CA VAL A 68 -22.02 24.97 -11.69
C VAL A 68 -21.86 26.48 -11.61
N THR A 69 -22.72 27.23 -12.30
CA THR A 69 -22.90 28.67 -12.11
C THR A 69 -24.14 28.98 -11.27
N VAL A 70 -25.19 28.16 -11.42
CA VAL A 70 -26.45 28.22 -10.67
C VAL A 70 -26.71 26.86 -10.00
N PHE A 71 -27.13 26.89 -8.74
CA PHE A 71 -27.43 25.69 -7.96
C PHE A 71 -28.90 25.29 -8.15
N HIS A 72 -29.16 24.08 -8.69
CA HIS A 72 -30.50 23.55 -8.87
C HIS A 72 -30.70 22.30 -8.00
N SER A 73 -31.27 22.48 -6.81
CA SER A 73 -31.45 21.44 -5.79
C SER A 73 -32.03 20.14 -6.36
N GLN A 74 -33.18 20.19 -7.02
CA GLN A 74 -33.85 19.01 -7.61
C GLN A 74 -32.95 18.18 -8.56
N LYS A 75 -32.15 18.84 -9.41
CA LYS A 75 -31.24 18.15 -10.35
C LYS A 75 -30.04 17.54 -9.62
N ILE A 76 -29.58 18.22 -8.57
CA ILE A 76 -28.51 17.74 -7.68
C ILE A 76 -29.00 16.55 -6.85
N GLU A 77 -30.21 16.58 -6.28
CA GLU A 77 -30.82 15.45 -5.58
C GLU A 77 -31.08 14.25 -6.48
N SER A 78 -31.54 14.46 -7.71
CA SER A 78 -31.67 13.39 -8.71
C SER A 78 -30.32 12.71 -8.98
N TYR A 79 -29.24 13.49 -9.14
CA TYR A 79 -27.88 12.97 -9.30
C TYR A 79 -27.36 12.27 -8.04
N ILE A 80 -27.65 12.80 -6.85
CA ILE A 80 -27.30 12.20 -5.55
C ILE A 80 -27.96 10.83 -5.40
N LYS A 81 -29.28 10.73 -5.59
CA LYS A 81 -30.03 9.46 -5.52
C LYS A 81 -29.53 8.46 -6.56
N LYS A 82 -29.31 8.90 -7.80
CA LYS A 82 -28.89 8.04 -8.91
C LYS A 82 -27.50 7.41 -8.75
N ASN A 83 -26.58 8.07 -8.05
CA ASN A 83 -25.22 7.55 -7.83
C ASN A 83 -24.95 7.21 -6.35
N ASN A 84 -26.00 7.00 -5.54
CA ASN A 84 -25.98 6.81 -4.09
C ASN A 84 -25.00 7.71 -3.30
N ILE A 85 -24.95 9.00 -3.61
CA ILE A 85 -23.97 9.92 -3.04
C ILE A 85 -24.30 10.19 -1.57
N SER A 86 -23.44 9.83 -0.62
CA SER A 86 -23.66 9.91 0.84
C SER A 86 -23.17 11.21 1.50
N SER A 87 -22.45 12.08 0.77
CA SER A 87 -21.98 13.39 1.23
C SER A 87 -21.93 14.42 0.09
N VAL A 88 -22.27 15.69 0.39
CA VAL A 88 -22.26 16.79 -0.57
C VAL A 88 -21.53 18.00 0.01
N ILE A 89 -20.37 18.29 -0.57
CA ILE A 89 -19.51 19.42 -0.23
C ILE A 89 -19.70 20.50 -1.31
N VAL A 90 -20.20 21.68 -0.94
CA VAL A 90 -20.33 22.82 -1.85
C VAL A 90 -19.14 23.77 -1.67
N VAL A 91 -18.51 24.16 -2.76
CA VAL A 91 -17.38 25.10 -2.83
C VAL A 91 -17.81 26.29 -3.66
N ASP A 92 -18.15 27.39 -3.01
CA ASP A 92 -18.85 28.53 -3.60
C ASP A 92 -17.93 29.74 -3.75
N ILE A 93 -17.50 30.04 -4.98
CA ILE A 93 -16.53 31.09 -5.28
C ILE A 93 -17.29 32.41 -5.54
N GLU A 94 -17.31 33.29 -4.55
CA GLU A 94 -17.96 34.60 -4.54
C GLU A 94 -16.88 35.70 -4.57
N ALA A 95 -16.76 36.47 -5.66
CA ALA A 95 -15.63 37.41 -5.84
C ALA A 95 -15.67 38.69 -4.97
N ILE A 96 -16.67 38.83 -4.08
CA ILE A 96 -16.96 40.07 -3.35
C ILE A 96 -16.42 40.01 -1.90
N ASN A 97 -16.16 38.81 -1.37
CA ASN A 97 -15.77 38.61 0.03
C ASN A 97 -14.24 38.66 0.19
N ASN A 98 -13.73 39.24 1.28
CA ASN A 98 -12.30 39.24 1.64
C ASN A 98 -11.96 38.13 2.66
N GLY A 99 -12.25 36.86 2.33
CA GLY A 99 -12.00 35.75 3.24
C GLY A 99 -12.37 34.37 2.71
N ILE A 100 -12.36 33.38 3.60
CA ILE A 100 -12.82 32.01 3.33
C ILE A 100 -13.81 31.66 4.45
N VAL A 101 -15.11 31.72 4.15
CA VAL A 101 -16.19 31.51 5.12
C VAL A 101 -16.70 30.09 4.99
N ILE A 102 -16.65 29.32 6.07
CA ILE A 102 -16.87 27.88 6.05
C ILE A 102 -17.95 27.49 7.04
N SER A 103 -18.84 26.61 6.60
CA SER A 103 -19.76 25.90 7.47
C SER A 103 -19.55 24.39 7.34
N THR A 104 -19.48 23.76 8.50
CA THR A 104 -19.83 22.36 8.73
C THR A 104 -20.89 22.32 9.83
N GLU A 105 -21.61 21.20 9.95
CA GLU A 105 -22.39 20.93 11.16
C GLU A 105 -21.43 20.41 12.24
N SER A 106 -20.98 21.33 13.12
CA SER A 106 -20.21 21.05 14.35
C SER A 106 -19.05 20.06 14.21
N ASP A 107 -17.99 20.45 13.49
CA ASP A 107 -16.77 19.64 13.34
C ASP A 107 -15.58 20.27 14.11
N SER A 108 -15.06 19.56 15.11
CA SER A 108 -13.90 19.97 15.93
C SER A 108 -12.58 19.93 15.14
N LEU A 109 -12.50 19.12 14.08
CA LEU A 109 -11.39 19.14 13.14
C LEU A 109 -11.42 20.42 12.29
N PHE A 110 -12.61 20.93 11.95
CA PHE A 110 -12.71 22.18 11.21
C PHE A 110 -12.23 23.39 12.04
N SER A 111 -12.71 23.55 13.28
CA SER A 111 -12.30 24.69 14.12
C SER A 111 -10.79 24.75 14.28
N PHE A 112 -10.14 23.62 14.58
CA PHE A 112 -8.70 23.50 14.65
C PHE A 112 -7.99 23.77 13.32
N LEU A 113 -8.46 23.22 12.18
CA LEU A 113 -7.86 23.51 10.87
C LEU A 113 -7.98 24.99 10.49
N SER A 114 -9.05 25.68 10.89
CA SER A 114 -9.21 27.11 10.64
C SER A 114 -8.27 27.98 11.47
N GLN A 115 -8.07 27.62 12.75
CA GLN A 115 -7.20 28.32 13.69
C GLN A 115 -5.72 28.10 13.37
N SER A 116 -5.30 26.86 13.11
CA SER A 116 -3.90 26.50 12.88
C SER A 116 -3.32 27.12 11.60
N LEU A 117 -4.09 27.19 10.51
CA LEU A 117 -3.63 27.76 9.23
C LEU A 117 -3.59 29.30 9.19
N SER A 118 -3.82 29.96 10.31
CA SER A 118 -3.90 31.42 10.43
C SER A 118 -4.81 32.03 9.37
N ILE A 119 -6.05 31.52 9.26
CA ILE A 119 -7.12 32.15 8.47
C ILE A 119 -7.68 33.37 9.24
N ASN A 120 -6.79 34.15 9.85
CA ASN A 120 -7.06 35.45 10.42
C ASN A 120 -7.15 36.46 9.27
N ASN A 121 -8.30 36.46 8.59
CA ASN A 121 -9.03 37.69 8.39
C ASN A 121 -10.52 37.43 8.20
N GLN A 122 -11.29 38.04 9.10
CA GLN A 122 -12.71 38.36 9.03
C GLN A 122 -13.72 37.19 9.01
N GLN A 123 -14.37 37.04 10.18
CA GLN A 123 -15.74 36.54 10.39
C GLN A 123 -16.00 35.05 10.15
N GLN A 124 -15.94 34.27 11.24
CA GLN A 124 -16.82 33.11 11.42
C GLN A 124 -18.29 33.58 11.48
N PHE A 125 -18.93 33.74 10.34
CA PHE A 125 -20.39 33.85 10.31
C PHE A 125 -21.01 32.50 10.68
N ARG A 126 -21.71 32.46 11.82
CA ARG A 126 -22.86 31.57 11.95
C ARG A 126 -23.79 31.89 10.77
N LEU A 127 -24.08 30.88 9.95
CA LEU A 127 -24.96 31.02 8.80
C LEU A 127 -26.27 31.73 9.19
N ASN A 128 -26.66 32.72 8.39
CA ASN A 128 -28.08 33.00 8.28
C ASN A 128 -28.77 31.70 7.81
N LYS A 129 -29.86 31.30 8.49
CA LYS A 129 -30.60 30.05 8.24
C LYS A 129 -31.04 29.90 6.77
N GLU A 130 -31.09 31.02 6.04
CA GLU A 130 -31.46 31.12 4.63
C GLU A 130 -30.41 30.56 3.66
N ASP A 131 -29.11 30.74 3.91
CA ASP A 131 -28.07 30.13 3.07
C ASP A 131 -28.05 28.59 3.22
N VAL A 132 -28.36 28.07 4.41
CA VAL A 132 -28.58 26.63 4.61
C VAL A 132 -29.83 26.16 3.86
N LYS A 133 -30.96 26.89 3.99
CA LYS A 133 -32.20 26.59 3.25
C LYS A 133 -31.95 26.54 1.72
N LYS A 134 -31.11 27.41 1.19
CA LYS A 134 -30.75 27.51 -0.24
C LYS A 134 -29.97 26.29 -0.75
N TYR A 135 -29.17 25.67 0.11
CA TYR A 135 -28.38 24.46 -0.20
C TYR A 135 -28.97 23.16 0.38
N ARG A 136 -30.17 23.20 0.97
CA ARG A 136 -30.86 22.02 1.52
C ARG A 136 -30.99 20.91 0.47
N THR A 137 -30.23 19.86 0.72
CA THR A 137 -30.45 18.49 0.23
C THR A 137 -30.27 17.59 1.43
N SER A 138 -30.94 16.43 1.50
CA SER A 138 -30.91 15.56 2.70
C SER A 138 -29.55 14.88 2.97
N ARG A 139 -28.52 15.17 2.18
CA ARG A 139 -27.15 14.65 2.30
C ARG A 139 -26.08 15.75 2.23
N PHE A 140 -26.46 17.01 2.48
CA PHE A 140 -25.54 18.14 2.63
C PHE A 140 -24.60 17.94 3.82
N THR A 141 -23.33 18.34 3.70
CA THR A 141 -22.33 18.17 4.77
C THR A 141 -21.41 19.36 4.99
N SER A 142 -21.12 20.17 3.95
CA SER A 142 -20.20 21.31 4.10
C SER A 142 -20.42 22.42 3.07
N LEU A 143 -20.32 23.68 3.49
CA LEU A 143 -20.20 24.85 2.60
C LEU A 143 -18.82 25.50 2.77
N PHE A 144 -18.11 25.71 1.65
CA PHE A 144 -16.88 26.48 1.58
C PHE A 144 -17.12 27.71 0.70
N LYS A 145 -17.57 28.83 1.28
CA LYS A 145 -17.58 30.11 0.57
C LYS A 145 -16.16 30.65 0.45
N ILE A 146 -15.77 31.04 -0.75
CA ILE A 146 -14.43 31.44 -1.13
C ILE A 146 -14.49 32.85 -1.72
N GLY A 147 -13.82 33.78 -1.04
CA GLY A 147 -13.61 35.16 -1.48
C GLY A 147 -12.41 35.33 -2.42
N GLU A 148 -11.87 36.56 -2.46
CA GLU A 148 -10.62 36.86 -3.16
C GLU A 148 -9.40 36.26 -2.43
N ILE A 149 -9.06 35.00 -2.74
CA ILE A 149 -7.94 34.32 -2.08
C ILE A 149 -6.58 34.87 -2.56
N LYS A 150 -6.02 35.82 -1.81
CA LYS A 150 -4.63 36.32 -2.01
C LYS A 150 -3.54 35.26 -1.81
N SER A 151 -3.86 34.10 -1.21
CA SER A 151 -2.97 32.95 -1.08
C SER A 151 -3.64 31.61 -1.45
N PHE A 152 -3.86 31.38 -2.75
CA PHE A 152 -4.50 30.15 -3.27
C PHE A 152 -3.87 28.84 -2.77
N HIS A 153 -2.57 28.84 -2.43
CA HIS A 153 -1.90 27.68 -1.87
C HIS A 153 -2.49 27.29 -0.51
N ARG A 154 -2.71 28.24 0.41
CA ARG A 154 -3.24 27.96 1.76
C ARG A 154 -4.66 27.38 1.72
N PHE A 155 -5.53 27.89 0.84
CA PHE A 155 -6.84 27.26 0.64
C PHE A 155 -6.70 25.84 0.09
N PHE A 156 -5.83 25.60 -0.90
CA PHE A 156 -5.67 24.26 -1.46
C PHE A 156 -5.13 23.27 -0.43
N THR A 157 -4.19 23.71 0.42
CA THR A 157 -3.70 22.99 1.60
C THR A 157 -4.87 22.68 2.55
N PHE A 158 -5.53 23.69 3.10
CA PHE A 158 -6.71 23.54 3.97
C PHE A 158 -7.72 22.51 3.42
N PHE A 159 -8.14 22.68 2.17
CA PHE A 159 -9.16 21.87 1.53
C PHE A 159 -8.67 20.44 1.23
N THR A 160 -7.36 20.25 1.01
CA THR A 160 -6.74 18.91 0.93
C THR A 160 -6.78 18.21 2.28
N SER A 161 -6.36 18.88 3.36
CA SER A 161 -6.43 18.32 4.72
C SER A 161 -7.87 17.98 5.10
N TYR A 162 -8.83 18.87 4.79
CA TYR A 162 -10.25 18.65 5.05
C TYR A 162 -10.81 17.46 4.24
N ILE A 163 -10.60 17.41 2.93
CA ILE A 163 -11.05 16.27 2.10
C ILE A 163 -10.44 14.94 2.54
N TYR A 164 -9.18 14.95 3.01
CA TYR A 164 -8.52 13.75 3.47
C TYR A 164 -9.03 13.24 4.84
N PHE A 165 -9.76 14.07 5.59
CA PHE A 165 -10.24 13.77 6.94
C PHE A 165 -11.74 13.87 7.17
N HIS A 166 -12.50 14.45 6.24
CA HIS A 166 -13.96 14.42 6.26
C HIS A 166 -14.42 12.96 6.35
N SER A 167 -15.15 12.62 7.40
CA SER A 167 -15.43 11.24 7.87
C SER A 167 -15.95 10.25 6.84
N LYS A 168 -16.68 10.71 5.81
CA LYS A 168 -17.18 9.87 4.70
C LYS A 168 -16.26 9.81 3.47
N LEU A 169 -15.30 10.74 3.33
CA LEU A 169 -14.35 10.79 2.19
C LEU A 169 -13.14 9.90 2.42
N SER A 170 -12.67 9.88 3.66
CA SER A 170 -11.73 8.91 4.18
C SER A 170 -12.53 7.67 4.62
N LEU A 171 -12.05 6.46 4.29
CA LEU A 171 -12.80 5.21 4.50
C LEU A 171 -12.88 4.87 6.01
N ASP A 172 -14.03 5.17 6.61
CA ASP A 172 -14.45 5.05 8.02
C ASP A 172 -13.31 5.17 9.05
N TYR A 173 -12.90 6.42 9.28
CA TYR A 173 -11.96 6.75 10.35
C TYR A 173 -12.71 7.04 11.64
N LYS A 174 -12.15 6.58 12.77
CA LYS A 174 -12.57 7.04 14.10
C LYS A 174 -12.30 8.54 14.26
N GLU A 175 -12.95 9.15 15.26
CA GLU A 175 -12.78 10.56 15.61
C GLU A 175 -11.32 11.01 15.60
N SER A 176 -11.07 11.98 14.74
CA SER A 176 -9.81 12.69 14.58
C SER A 176 -9.45 13.39 15.88
N LYS A 177 -8.24 13.17 16.41
CA LYS A 177 -7.76 13.89 17.60
C LYS A 177 -6.59 14.79 17.26
N ILE A 178 -6.47 15.85 18.05
CA ILE A 178 -5.43 16.87 17.94
C ILE A 178 -4.46 16.64 19.08
N TYR A 179 -3.17 16.57 18.77
CA TYR A 179 -2.12 16.41 19.78
C TYR A 179 -1.02 17.44 19.59
N SER A 180 -0.38 17.80 20.71
CA SER A 180 0.87 18.56 20.70
C SER A 180 2.05 17.64 20.38
N VAL A 181 2.98 18.09 19.55
CA VAL A 181 4.20 17.34 19.24
C VAL A 181 5.24 17.63 20.32
N SER A 182 5.58 16.61 21.11
CA SER A 182 6.60 16.74 22.15
C SER A 182 7.98 17.01 21.53
N GLU A 183 8.75 17.91 22.15
CA GLU A 183 10.13 18.20 21.75
C GLU A 183 11.05 16.99 21.94
N LYS A 184 10.71 16.13 22.91
CA LYS A 184 11.41 14.88 23.25
C LYS A 184 11.76 14.06 21.99
N SER A 185 12.89 13.37 22.06
CA SER A 185 13.29 12.38 21.08
C SER A 185 12.66 11.00 21.38
N VAL A 186 12.33 10.29 20.31
CA VAL A 186 12.02 8.85 20.36
C VAL A 186 13.29 8.08 20.75
N GLY A 187 13.13 6.90 21.37
CA GLY A 187 14.24 5.97 21.62
C GLY A 187 14.87 5.39 20.34
N GLN A 188 15.58 4.25 20.47
CA GLN A 188 16.26 3.59 19.34
C GLN A 188 15.36 3.43 18.09
N ASN A 189 16.01 3.52 16.91
CA ASN A 189 15.43 3.82 15.59
C ASN A 189 14.42 2.81 14.98
N ILE A 190 13.85 1.88 15.76
CA ILE A 190 12.95 0.84 15.26
C ILE A 190 11.61 0.86 16.04
N PRO A 191 10.44 0.92 15.35
CA PRO A 191 10.28 1.12 13.91
C PRO A 191 10.71 2.52 13.45
N TYR A 192 11.22 2.66 12.21
CA TYR A 192 11.73 3.95 11.70
C TYR A 192 10.68 5.07 11.68
N ASN A 193 9.40 4.73 11.50
CA ASN A 193 8.24 5.64 11.59
C ASN A 193 7.54 5.53 12.97
N ARG A 194 8.28 5.44 14.08
CA ARG A 194 7.69 5.31 15.43
C ARG A 194 6.93 6.56 15.86
N VAL A 195 5.81 6.33 16.54
CA VAL A 195 5.01 7.32 17.27
C VAL A 195 4.83 6.78 18.69
N GLU A 196 5.31 7.50 19.71
CA GLU A 196 5.09 7.12 21.10
C GLU A 196 3.86 7.83 21.68
N LEU A 197 2.98 7.05 22.31
CA LEU A 197 1.74 7.48 22.96
C LEU A 197 1.69 6.98 24.40
N HIS A 198 0.99 7.72 25.27
CA HIS A 198 0.70 7.27 26.63
C HIS A 198 -0.27 6.07 26.62
N SER A 199 -0.18 5.17 27.60
CA SER A 199 -1.00 3.93 27.65
C SER A 199 -2.51 4.22 27.62
N SER A 200 -2.97 5.18 28.43
CA SER A 200 -4.37 5.62 28.45
C SER A 200 -4.88 6.16 27.11
N VAL A 201 -4.00 6.76 26.29
CA VAL A 201 -4.34 7.24 24.94
C VAL A 201 -4.53 6.08 23.97
N LEU A 202 -3.77 5.00 24.13
CA LEU A 202 -3.95 3.77 23.36
C LEU A 202 -5.32 3.15 23.64
N GLU A 203 -5.67 3.01 24.92
CA GLU A 203 -6.95 2.48 25.37
C GLU A 203 -8.12 3.34 24.89
N GLN A 204 -8.06 4.66 25.10
CA GLN A 204 -9.11 5.61 24.69
C GLN A 204 -9.35 5.64 23.16
N LEU A 205 -8.39 5.22 22.34
CA LEU A 205 -8.53 5.11 20.89
C LEU A 205 -8.80 3.67 20.40
N ASN A 206 -8.66 2.67 21.27
CA ASN A 206 -8.57 1.24 20.93
C ASN A 206 -7.46 1.00 19.88
N LEU A 207 -6.26 1.46 20.23
CA LEU A 207 -4.99 1.18 19.58
C LEU A 207 -4.18 0.19 20.44
N GLN A 208 -3.34 -0.61 19.79
CA GLN A 208 -2.36 -1.46 20.44
C GLN A 208 -0.98 -1.22 19.81
N GLU A 209 0.07 -1.81 20.37
CA GLU A 209 1.41 -1.70 19.78
C GLU A 209 1.46 -2.18 18.34
N ASN A 210 2.27 -1.46 17.54
CA ASN A 210 2.46 -1.64 16.11
C ASN A 210 1.18 -1.49 15.24
N ASP A 211 0.08 -0.95 15.77
CA ASP A 211 -1.01 -0.44 14.93
C ASP A 211 -0.55 0.76 14.08
N TYR A 212 -1.22 0.97 12.93
CA TYR A 212 -0.90 2.05 12.01
C TYR A 212 -1.85 3.24 12.17
N VAL A 213 -1.28 4.45 12.07
CA VAL A 213 -1.97 5.72 12.26
C VAL A 213 -1.56 6.71 11.19
N ILE A 214 -2.48 7.57 10.76
CA ILE A 214 -2.16 8.72 9.91
C ILE A 214 -1.97 9.94 10.80
N ILE A 215 -0.88 10.66 10.54
CA ILE A 215 -0.59 11.97 11.10
C ILE A 215 -0.53 12.97 9.95
N ASN A 216 -1.11 14.15 10.11
CA ASN A 216 -1.00 15.25 9.14
C ASN A 216 -0.59 16.54 9.86
N ASN A 217 0.34 17.29 9.25
CA ASN A 217 0.63 18.66 9.63
C ASN A 217 -0.43 19.57 8.97
N PRO A 218 -1.34 20.18 9.77
CA PRO A 218 -2.45 20.97 9.24
C PRO A 218 -1.96 22.16 8.40
N LEU A 219 -0.76 22.68 8.69
CA LEU A 219 -0.18 23.88 8.08
C LEU A 219 0.25 23.68 6.62
N ASN A 220 0.56 22.44 6.21
CA ASN A 220 1.12 22.14 4.89
C ASN A 220 0.52 20.89 4.20
N SER A 221 -0.45 20.23 4.83
CA SER A 221 -1.11 18.99 4.35
C SER A 221 -0.18 17.79 4.11
N LYS A 222 1.05 17.83 4.62
CA LYS A 222 1.97 16.70 4.53
C LYS A 222 1.56 15.67 5.56
N PHE A 223 1.36 14.44 5.11
CA PHE A 223 0.90 13.33 5.93
C PHE A 223 1.94 12.21 6.03
N ALA A 224 2.00 11.56 7.19
CA ALA A 224 2.84 10.42 7.49
C ALA A 224 1.98 9.25 7.98
N ILE A 225 2.41 8.02 7.68
CA ILE A 225 1.88 6.83 8.34
C ILE A 225 2.88 6.46 9.44
N GLY A 226 2.42 6.56 10.68
CA GLY A 226 3.15 6.18 11.88
C GLY A 226 2.85 4.75 12.32
N CYS A 227 3.78 4.18 13.07
CA CYS A 227 3.66 2.89 13.74
C CYS A 227 3.68 3.13 15.25
N VAL A 228 2.61 2.72 15.93
CA VAL A 228 2.34 3.08 17.33
C VAL A 228 3.19 2.28 18.32
N LYS A 229 3.71 2.94 19.35
CA LYS A 229 4.34 2.34 20.53
C LYS A 229 3.84 2.96 21.83
N SER A 230 3.71 2.12 22.86
CA SER A 230 3.43 2.56 24.22
C SER A 230 4.67 3.20 24.84
N SER A 231 4.48 4.24 25.65
CA SER A 231 5.56 4.93 26.35
C SER A 231 5.01 5.74 27.52
N MET A 232 5.71 5.73 28.65
CA MET A 232 5.41 6.62 29.78
C MET A 232 6.09 8.00 29.65
N LYS A 233 6.78 8.27 28.53
CA LYS A 233 7.46 9.56 28.26
C LYS A 233 6.53 10.72 27.86
N PRO A 234 5.52 10.56 26.99
CA PRO A 234 4.57 11.63 26.67
C PRO A 234 3.58 11.87 27.82
N LYS A 235 3.10 13.11 27.96
CA LYS A 235 1.87 13.42 28.71
C LYS A 235 0.63 12.97 27.92
N HIS A 236 -0.55 13.01 28.53
CA HIS A 236 -1.81 12.55 27.93
C HIS A 236 -2.16 13.25 26.60
N ASP A 237 -1.76 14.52 26.42
CA ASP A 237 -2.06 15.33 25.21
C ASP A 237 -0.80 15.67 24.37
N GLU A 238 0.33 15.04 24.70
CA GLU A 238 1.58 15.08 23.94
C GLU A 238 1.78 13.78 23.17
N ILE A 239 2.36 13.83 21.97
CA ILE A 239 2.85 12.62 21.28
C ILE A 239 4.28 12.81 20.78
N ILE A 240 5.10 11.74 20.88
CA ILE A 240 6.51 11.80 20.50
C ILE A 240 6.69 11.22 19.09
N LEU A 241 7.11 12.07 18.15
CA LEU A 241 7.33 11.69 16.75
C LEU A 241 8.80 11.37 16.48
N SER A 242 9.04 10.27 15.76
CA SER A 242 10.36 9.96 15.19
C SER A 242 10.80 11.04 14.20
N LEU A 243 12.13 11.24 14.09
CA LEU A 243 12.73 12.26 13.20
C LEU A 243 12.30 12.08 11.73
N SER A 244 12.11 10.84 11.30
CA SER A 244 11.58 10.52 9.96
C SER A 244 10.20 11.13 9.69
N ILE A 245 9.32 11.12 10.70
CA ILE A 245 7.99 11.70 10.66
C ILE A 245 8.10 13.23 10.78
N LYS A 246 8.87 13.76 11.75
CA LYS A 246 9.10 15.21 11.89
C LYS A 246 9.60 15.83 10.58
N ASN A 247 10.54 15.18 9.89
CA ASN A 247 11.06 15.62 8.59
C ASN A 247 10.04 15.45 7.45
N LYS A 248 9.30 14.33 7.37
CA LYS A 248 8.31 14.12 6.29
C LYS A 248 7.12 15.08 6.39
N LEU A 249 6.77 15.48 7.61
CA LEU A 249 5.71 16.45 7.90
C LEU A 249 6.18 17.91 7.85
N GLU A 250 7.50 18.15 7.77
CA GLU A 250 8.14 19.47 7.88
C GLU A 250 7.61 20.25 9.09
N LEU A 251 7.76 19.66 10.28
CA LEU A 251 7.33 20.25 11.55
C LEU A 251 8.43 21.14 12.15
N SER A 252 8.16 22.44 12.24
CA SER A 252 8.75 23.30 13.28
C SER A 252 8.17 22.94 14.65
N LEU A 253 8.93 23.11 15.73
CA LEU A 253 8.44 22.99 17.10
C LEU A 253 8.24 24.38 17.72
N PRO A 254 7.27 24.56 18.63
CA PRO A 254 6.18 23.65 18.95
C PRO A 254 5.18 23.55 17.78
N SER A 255 4.55 22.39 17.61
CA SER A 255 3.51 22.18 16.60
C SER A 255 2.39 21.29 17.10
N THR A 256 1.20 21.53 16.56
CA THR A 256 0.01 20.71 16.75
C THR A 256 -0.30 19.96 15.46
N ILE A 257 -0.77 18.72 15.58
CA ILE A 257 -1.00 17.81 14.46
C ILE A 257 -2.33 17.10 14.60
N VAL A 258 -2.91 16.71 13.46
CA VAL A 258 -4.11 15.88 13.44
C VAL A 258 -3.70 14.41 13.34
N PHE A 259 -4.29 13.58 14.19
CA PHE A 259 -3.95 12.19 14.43
C PHE A 259 -5.18 11.30 14.25
N HIS A 260 -5.02 10.21 13.49
CA HIS A 260 -6.12 9.36 13.06
C HIS A 260 -5.75 7.87 13.12
N PRO A 261 -6.44 7.04 13.91
CA PRO A 261 -6.42 5.59 13.76
C PRO A 261 -6.85 5.18 12.34
N LEU A 262 -6.10 4.29 11.67
CA LEU A 262 -6.53 3.69 10.41
C LEU A 262 -7.66 2.66 10.65
N LYS A 263 -8.66 2.60 9.76
CA LYS A 263 -9.63 1.49 9.74
C LYS A 263 -8.86 0.18 9.57
N LYS A 264 -9.14 -0.79 10.45
CA LYS A 264 -8.43 -2.07 10.55
C LYS A 264 -9.42 -3.19 10.82
N ILE A 265 -9.26 -4.34 10.14
CA ILE A 265 -10.06 -5.54 10.41
C ILE A 265 -9.19 -6.51 11.21
N VAL A 266 -9.68 -7.00 12.34
CA VAL A 266 -8.91 -7.88 13.25
C VAL A 266 -9.49 -9.28 13.20
N SER A 267 -8.73 -10.23 12.66
CA SER A 267 -9.06 -11.65 12.73
C SER A 267 -8.41 -12.28 13.97
N SER A 268 -9.22 -12.96 14.77
CA SER A 268 -8.81 -13.68 15.98
C SER A 268 -8.60 -15.19 15.75
N LYS A 269 -9.17 -15.75 14.69
CA LYS A 269 -9.14 -17.18 14.37
C LYS A 269 -8.34 -17.41 13.08
N ILE A 270 -7.08 -17.80 13.22
CA ILE A 270 -6.23 -18.18 12.08
C ILE A 270 -6.35 -19.70 11.87
N GLN A 271 -6.73 -20.11 10.67
CA GLN A 271 -6.92 -21.51 10.27
C GLN A 271 -6.07 -21.90 9.05
N ILE A 272 -6.00 -23.21 8.80
CA ILE A 272 -5.33 -23.79 7.63
C ILE A 272 -6.21 -23.62 6.38
N GLN A 273 -5.61 -23.18 5.27
CA GLN A 273 -6.29 -23.03 3.98
C GLN A 273 -6.59 -24.36 3.28
N ALA A 274 -7.74 -24.44 2.62
CA ALA A 274 -8.14 -25.62 1.85
C ALA A 274 -7.21 -25.83 0.64
N VAL A 275 -6.80 -27.09 0.40
CA VAL A 275 -5.73 -27.46 -0.56
C VAL A 275 -5.89 -26.81 -1.94
N LYS A 276 -7.11 -26.83 -2.50
CA LYS A 276 -7.43 -26.23 -3.81
C LYS A 276 -7.07 -24.74 -3.91
N MET A 277 -7.13 -24.00 -2.80
CA MET A 277 -6.90 -22.55 -2.75
C MET A 277 -5.43 -22.19 -2.45
N ILE A 278 -4.57 -23.17 -2.15
CA ILE A 278 -3.16 -22.92 -1.80
C ILE A 278 -2.35 -22.46 -3.02
N ALA A 279 -2.53 -23.11 -4.18
CA ALA A 279 -1.81 -22.81 -5.41
C ALA A 279 -2.07 -21.37 -5.92
N ASP A 280 -3.29 -20.86 -5.73
CA ASP A 280 -3.69 -19.51 -6.09
C ASP A 280 -3.04 -18.42 -5.23
N GLY A 281 -2.44 -18.77 -4.07
CA GLY A 281 -1.92 -17.79 -3.11
C GLY A 281 -3.00 -16.90 -2.50
N SER A 282 -4.28 -17.30 -2.57
CA SER A 282 -5.42 -16.59 -2.00
C SER A 282 -5.62 -16.91 -0.52
N ILE A 283 -6.25 -15.99 0.19
CA ILE A 283 -6.81 -16.23 1.53
C ILE A 283 -8.30 -16.44 1.42
N THR A 284 -8.85 -17.19 2.37
CA THR A 284 -10.30 -17.38 2.50
C THR A 284 -10.75 -16.80 3.84
N VAL A 285 -11.87 -16.09 3.87
CA VAL A 285 -12.35 -15.32 5.02
C VAL A 285 -13.84 -15.57 5.28
N SER A 286 -14.24 -15.42 6.55
CA SER A 286 -15.64 -15.37 6.98
C SER A 286 -16.36 -14.13 6.43
N ASP A 287 -17.70 -14.17 6.44
CA ASP A 287 -18.51 -13.15 5.77
C ASP A 287 -18.40 -11.76 6.41
N ASP A 288 -18.28 -11.67 7.74
CA ASP A 288 -17.99 -10.43 8.46
C ASP A 288 -16.73 -9.72 7.93
N ILE A 289 -15.64 -10.47 7.77
CA ILE A 289 -14.38 -9.96 7.21
C ILE A 289 -14.56 -9.61 5.74
N PHE A 290 -15.29 -10.41 4.96
CA PHE A 290 -15.49 -10.17 3.52
C PHE A 290 -16.32 -8.89 3.26
N GLN A 291 -17.36 -8.64 4.06
CA GLN A 291 -18.16 -7.43 4.03
C GLN A 291 -17.31 -6.21 4.40
N LEU A 292 -16.59 -6.24 5.52
CA LEU A 292 -15.68 -5.15 5.94
C LEU A 292 -14.57 -4.86 4.90
N VAL A 293 -14.06 -5.89 4.22
CA VAL A 293 -13.10 -5.76 3.10
C VAL A 293 -13.73 -5.11 1.87
N ASN A 294 -15.04 -5.29 1.62
CA ASN A 294 -15.76 -4.61 0.55
C ASN A 294 -16.03 -3.14 0.89
N GLU A 295 -16.49 -2.84 2.11
CA GLU A 295 -16.67 -1.45 2.60
C GLU A 295 -15.38 -0.62 2.46
N MET A 296 -14.22 -1.24 2.73
CA MET A 296 -12.92 -0.57 2.60
C MET A 296 -12.60 -0.10 1.17
N GLY A 297 -13.29 -0.59 0.13
CA GLY A 297 -13.25 -0.01 -1.23
C GLY A 297 -11.89 0.05 -1.92
N THR A 298 -10.85 -0.57 -1.35
CA THR A 298 -9.47 -0.56 -1.87
C THR A 298 -9.16 -1.81 -2.69
N SER A 299 -8.41 -1.62 -3.78
CA SER A 299 -7.93 -2.73 -4.63
C SER A 299 -6.85 -3.59 -3.97
N HIS A 300 -6.28 -3.12 -2.86
CA HIS A 300 -5.10 -3.69 -2.20
C HIS A 300 -5.19 -3.61 -0.67
N PHE A 301 -4.57 -4.58 0.02
CA PHE A 301 -4.55 -4.68 1.48
C PHE A 301 -3.18 -5.16 1.99
N GLU A 302 -2.80 -4.72 3.19
CA GLU A 302 -1.67 -5.25 3.96
C GLU A 302 -2.20 -6.08 5.12
N ILE A 303 -1.81 -7.36 5.23
CA ILE A 303 -2.12 -8.18 6.40
C ILE A 303 -0.89 -8.24 7.29
N VAL A 304 -1.02 -7.80 8.54
CA VAL A 304 0.07 -7.60 9.51
C VAL A 304 -0.09 -8.55 10.69
N ASN A 305 0.97 -9.26 11.07
CA ASN A 305 1.14 -9.72 12.45
C ASN A 305 1.69 -8.56 13.27
N ARG A 306 0.86 -8.02 14.18
CA ARG A 306 1.26 -6.84 14.97
C ARG A 306 2.36 -7.13 15.97
N ALA A 307 2.46 -8.33 16.52
CA ALA A 307 3.50 -8.65 17.48
C ALA A 307 4.91 -8.61 16.86
N THR A 308 5.04 -9.09 15.61
CA THR A 308 6.32 -9.12 14.88
C THR A 308 6.50 -8.03 13.82
N SER A 309 5.45 -7.23 13.54
CA SER A 309 5.35 -6.26 12.43
C SER A 309 5.50 -6.84 11.01
N ALA A 310 5.65 -8.17 10.89
CA ALA A 310 5.73 -8.87 9.61
C ALA A 310 4.40 -8.74 8.83
N SER A 311 4.48 -8.61 7.51
CA SER A 311 3.26 -8.40 6.70
C SER A 311 3.36 -8.84 5.25
N ILE A 312 2.20 -9.19 4.69
CA ILE A 312 1.99 -9.57 3.29
C ILE A 312 1.09 -8.55 2.58
N ASP A 313 1.49 -8.14 1.37
CA ASP A 313 0.64 -7.36 0.47
C ASP A 313 -0.23 -8.31 -0.38
N LEU A 314 -1.55 -8.10 -0.36
CA LEU A 314 -2.54 -8.83 -1.13
C LEU A 314 -3.42 -7.89 -1.98
N GLU A 315 -4.03 -8.45 -3.01
CA GLU A 315 -4.97 -7.77 -3.90
C GLU A 315 -6.40 -8.21 -3.55
N ARG A 316 -7.41 -7.33 -3.72
CA ARG A 316 -8.81 -7.64 -3.36
C ARG A 316 -9.31 -8.95 -3.99
N SER A 317 -8.86 -9.25 -5.21
CA SER A 317 -9.16 -10.47 -5.98
C SER A 317 -8.64 -11.77 -5.36
N LYS A 318 -7.70 -11.70 -4.40
CA LYS A 318 -7.13 -12.86 -3.69
C LYS A 318 -7.67 -13.00 -2.25
N ILE A 319 -8.76 -12.30 -1.93
CA ILE A 319 -9.52 -12.44 -0.68
C ILE A 319 -10.89 -13.04 -1.04
N ILE A 320 -11.12 -14.29 -0.65
CA ILE A 320 -12.26 -15.11 -1.11
C ILE A 320 -13.21 -15.40 0.07
N LEU A 321 -14.52 -15.34 -0.18
CA LEU A 321 -15.54 -15.66 0.81
C LEU A 321 -15.67 -17.18 1.00
N ASP A 322 -15.81 -17.62 2.24
CA ASP A 322 -16.39 -18.91 2.60
C ASP A 322 -17.41 -18.69 3.73
N SER A 323 -18.69 -18.73 3.38
CA SER A 323 -19.80 -18.50 4.30
C SER A 323 -20.04 -19.65 5.30
N THR A 324 -19.23 -20.72 5.25
CA THR A 324 -19.21 -21.77 6.30
C THR A 324 -18.26 -21.45 7.45
N LEU A 325 -17.45 -20.38 7.32
CA LEU A 325 -16.55 -19.91 8.36
C LEU A 325 -17.28 -19.09 9.43
N ALA A 326 -17.11 -19.49 10.70
CA ALA A 326 -17.53 -18.68 11.84
C ALA A 326 -16.78 -17.34 11.89
N ASP A 327 -17.46 -16.29 12.38
CA ASP A 327 -17.02 -14.89 12.38
C ASP A 327 -15.58 -14.67 12.89
N GLY A 328 -14.89 -13.68 12.31
CA GLY A 328 -13.51 -13.33 12.63
C GLY A 328 -12.46 -14.34 12.16
N THR A 329 -12.80 -15.28 11.27
CA THR A 329 -11.89 -16.36 10.81
C THR A 329 -11.23 -16.07 9.47
N ILE A 330 -9.91 -16.28 9.42
CA ILE A 330 -9.09 -16.25 8.22
C ILE A 330 -8.40 -17.60 8.02
N ARG A 331 -8.52 -18.17 6.82
CA ARG A 331 -7.78 -19.35 6.36
C ARG A 331 -6.59 -18.92 5.51
N MET A 332 -5.39 -19.34 5.91
CA MET A 332 -4.11 -19.03 5.25
C MET A 332 -3.31 -20.29 4.96
N SER A 333 -2.55 -20.30 3.86
CA SER A 333 -1.61 -21.37 3.52
C SER A 333 -0.41 -21.38 4.47
N TYR A 334 0.32 -22.50 4.56
CA TYR A 334 1.51 -22.62 5.40
C TYR A 334 2.51 -21.47 5.15
N LEU A 335 2.80 -21.19 3.88
CA LEU A 335 3.71 -20.12 3.47
C LEU A 335 3.23 -18.72 3.90
N GLN A 336 1.92 -18.44 3.81
CA GLN A 336 1.34 -17.18 4.29
C GLN A 336 1.46 -17.04 5.82
N ARG A 337 1.22 -18.12 6.58
CA ARG A 337 1.38 -18.11 8.05
C ARG A 337 2.84 -17.95 8.46
N GLU A 338 3.76 -18.56 7.74
CA GLU A 338 5.21 -18.47 8.01
C GLU A 338 5.81 -17.11 7.61
N PHE A 339 5.35 -16.49 6.52
CA PHE A 339 5.64 -15.09 6.22
C PHE A 339 5.24 -14.15 7.37
N LEU A 340 4.09 -14.42 8.01
CA LEU A 340 3.54 -13.61 9.10
C LEU A 340 4.01 -14.02 10.51
N ASN A 341 4.91 -14.99 10.66
CA ASN A 341 5.30 -15.54 11.98
C ASN A 341 4.11 -16.03 12.83
N PHE A 342 3.15 -16.72 12.21
CA PHE A 342 2.01 -17.35 12.90
C PHE A 342 2.16 -18.87 13.05
N GLU A 343 3.15 -19.49 12.41
CA GLU A 343 3.24 -20.95 12.40
C GLU A 343 4.02 -21.54 13.59
N HIS A 344 5.16 -20.94 13.91
CA HIS A 344 6.02 -21.32 15.03
C HIS A 344 5.88 -20.32 16.20
N PRO A 345 6.02 -20.76 17.46
CA PRO A 345 6.25 -19.85 18.58
C PRO A 345 7.47 -18.95 18.35
N PRO A 346 7.46 -17.69 18.81
CA PRO A 346 8.57 -16.76 18.64
C PRO A 346 9.71 -17.06 19.62
N ASP A 347 10.98 -16.91 19.21
CA ASP A 347 12.14 -17.02 20.10
C ASP A 347 12.14 -15.95 21.21
N THR A 348 11.55 -14.80 20.93
CA THR A 348 11.47 -13.66 21.84
C THR A 348 10.10 -13.00 21.81
N LEU A 349 9.52 -12.74 22.97
CA LEU A 349 8.29 -11.99 23.14
C LEU A 349 8.59 -10.51 23.39
N PRO A 350 7.88 -9.55 22.78
CA PRO A 350 7.97 -8.16 23.19
C PRO A 350 7.40 -7.99 24.60
N THR A 351 8.05 -7.21 25.45
CA THR A 351 7.68 -7.05 26.87
C THR A 351 6.22 -6.62 27.08
N TYR A 352 5.66 -5.83 26.16
CA TYR A 352 4.22 -5.49 26.14
C TYR A 352 3.32 -6.72 26.09
N TYR A 353 3.63 -7.69 25.23
CA TYR A 353 2.86 -8.94 25.13
C TYR A 353 3.09 -9.82 26.36
N TYR A 354 4.34 -9.98 26.81
CA TYR A 354 4.66 -10.75 28.02
C TYR A 354 3.90 -10.22 29.26
N GLN A 355 3.87 -8.89 29.45
CA GLN A 355 3.08 -8.25 30.50
C GLN A 355 1.56 -8.45 30.30
N SER A 356 1.07 -8.40 29.05
CA SER A 356 -0.37 -8.57 28.77
C SER A 356 -0.90 -9.97 29.10
N PHE A 357 -0.04 -11.00 29.18
CA PHE A 357 -0.48 -12.34 29.58
C PHE A 357 -1.07 -12.33 30.99
N ARG A 358 -0.37 -11.71 31.94
CA ARG A 358 -0.73 -11.60 33.37
C ARG A 358 -2.01 -10.79 33.63
N SER A 359 -2.49 -10.04 32.64
CA SER A 359 -3.72 -9.24 32.72
C SER A 359 -4.81 -9.62 31.71
N THR A 360 -4.62 -10.70 30.94
CA THR A 360 -5.64 -11.18 29.98
C THR A 360 -6.73 -11.99 30.70
N PRO A 361 -8.01 -11.53 30.73
CA PRO A 361 -9.09 -12.36 31.25
C PRO A 361 -9.31 -13.59 30.35
N GLY A 362 -9.37 -14.78 30.94
CA GLY A 362 -9.59 -16.04 30.23
C GLY A 362 -8.35 -16.91 29.97
N LEU A 363 -7.20 -16.61 30.59
CA LEU A 363 -6.14 -17.59 30.80
C LEU A 363 -6.33 -18.29 32.15
N GLU A 364 -6.20 -19.62 32.15
CA GLU A 364 -6.12 -20.41 33.39
C GLU A 364 -4.71 -20.27 34.02
N LYS A 365 -4.61 -20.41 35.35
CA LYS A 365 -3.34 -20.25 36.09
C LYS A 365 -2.24 -21.18 35.56
N GLU A 366 -2.60 -22.43 35.26
CA GLU A 366 -1.74 -23.43 34.62
C GLU A 366 -1.16 -22.96 33.27
N GLN A 367 -1.91 -22.18 32.48
CA GLN A 367 -1.46 -21.67 31.17
C GLN A 367 -0.51 -20.48 31.29
N LEU A 368 -0.59 -19.73 32.41
CA LEU A 368 0.42 -18.74 32.76
C LEU A 368 1.70 -19.42 33.25
N GLU A 369 1.59 -20.38 34.16
CA GLU A 369 2.73 -21.13 34.70
C GLU A 369 3.49 -21.89 33.61
N PHE A 370 2.77 -22.56 32.70
CA PHE A 370 3.36 -23.21 31.52
C PHE A 370 4.07 -22.20 30.60
N LEU A 371 3.52 -21.00 30.40
CA LEU A 371 4.20 -19.96 29.61
C LEU A 371 5.45 -19.40 30.32
N GLU A 372 5.43 -19.20 31.63
CA GLU A 372 6.58 -18.66 32.39
C GLU A 372 7.71 -19.70 32.57
N GLU A 373 7.39 -21.01 32.56
CA GLU A 373 8.39 -22.08 32.45
C GLU A 373 9.09 -22.06 31.07
N HIS A 374 8.31 -21.96 29.99
CA HIS A 374 8.83 -22.07 28.62
C HIS A 374 9.43 -20.73 28.10
N TYR A 375 9.07 -19.59 28.70
CA TYR A 375 9.60 -18.25 28.39
C TYR A 375 10.20 -17.55 29.60
N LYS A 376 11.53 -17.59 29.73
CA LYS A 376 12.29 -16.87 30.76
C LYS A 376 12.86 -15.56 30.22
N ASP A 377 12.72 -14.47 30.97
CA ASP A 377 13.22 -13.14 30.61
C ASP A 377 12.78 -12.66 29.19
N ASN A 378 11.55 -13.01 28.81
CA ASN A 378 10.95 -12.81 27.48
C ASN A 378 11.57 -13.63 26.33
N LYS A 379 12.48 -14.60 26.59
CA LYS A 379 13.09 -15.49 25.60
C LYS A 379 12.58 -16.92 25.76
N VAL A 380 12.52 -17.69 24.68
CA VAL A 380 12.33 -19.15 24.77
C VAL A 380 13.44 -19.74 25.62
N HIS A 381 13.06 -20.46 26.67
CA HIS A 381 13.99 -21.20 27.52
C HIS A 381 14.10 -22.67 27.10
N LYS A 382 12.94 -23.30 26.86
CA LYS A 382 12.79 -24.70 26.49
C LYS A 382 11.45 -24.89 25.78
N ILE A 383 11.46 -25.38 24.55
CA ILE A 383 10.26 -25.81 23.80
C ILE A 383 10.74 -26.89 22.83
N ASP A 384 10.78 -28.13 23.29
CA ASP A 384 11.49 -29.22 22.62
C ASP A 384 10.53 -30.04 21.76
N THR A 385 9.35 -30.41 22.28
CA THR A 385 8.39 -31.25 21.54
C THR A 385 7.51 -30.45 20.58
N TYR A 386 6.79 -31.17 19.71
CA TYR A 386 5.77 -30.58 18.81
C TYR A 386 4.48 -30.23 19.57
N GLU A 387 4.13 -30.99 20.61
CA GLU A 387 2.94 -30.75 21.42
C GLU A 387 3.06 -29.49 22.28
N GLU A 388 4.23 -29.23 22.88
CA GLU A 388 4.53 -27.95 23.52
C GLU A 388 4.36 -26.78 22.53
N LYS A 389 4.88 -26.91 21.31
CA LYS A 389 4.76 -25.89 20.25
C LYS A 389 3.29 -25.61 19.91
N LEU A 390 2.42 -26.62 19.90
CA LEU A 390 0.98 -26.44 19.73
C LEU A 390 0.31 -25.81 20.96
N LYS A 391 0.62 -26.26 22.18
CA LYS A 391 0.09 -25.68 23.44
C LYS A 391 0.44 -24.19 23.54
N VAL A 392 1.72 -23.84 23.38
CA VAL A 392 2.20 -22.45 23.36
C VAL A 392 1.49 -21.63 22.28
N LYS A 393 1.39 -22.14 21.04
CA LYS A 393 0.73 -21.45 19.92
C LYS A 393 -0.75 -21.14 20.20
N ASN A 394 -1.47 -22.05 20.85
CA ASN A 394 -2.86 -21.88 21.24
C ASN A 394 -3.03 -20.84 22.37
N ILE A 395 -2.18 -20.87 23.40
CA ILE A 395 -2.22 -19.86 24.48
C ILE A 395 -1.85 -18.47 23.92
N LEU A 396 -0.84 -18.38 23.06
CA LEU A 396 -0.47 -17.17 22.33
C LEU A 396 -1.59 -16.64 21.41
N GLN A 397 -2.53 -17.49 20.98
CA GLN A 397 -3.72 -17.07 20.24
C GLN A 397 -4.80 -16.49 21.18
N LYS A 398 -5.04 -17.08 22.36
CA LYS A 398 -5.96 -16.53 23.38
C LYS A 398 -5.60 -15.07 23.72
N VAL A 399 -4.36 -14.83 24.18
CA VAL A 399 -3.80 -13.50 24.53
C VAL A 399 -3.66 -12.55 23.32
N GLY A 400 -3.85 -13.06 22.11
CA GLY A 400 -3.93 -12.23 20.91
C GLY A 400 -2.61 -11.83 20.27
N TYR A 401 -1.52 -12.55 20.58
CA TYR A 401 -0.26 -12.47 19.82
C TYR A 401 -0.50 -12.95 18.38
N ASN A 402 -1.12 -14.12 18.22
CA ASN A 402 -1.48 -14.70 16.92
C ASN A 402 -2.80 -14.12 16.36
N ARG A 403 -2.82 -12.80 16.11
CA ARG A 403 -3.95 -12.11 15.44
C ARG A 403 -3.50 -11.42 14.16
N ALA A 404 -4.21 -11.70 13.07
CA ALA A 404 -3.98 -11.05 11.77
C ALA A 404 -4.79 -9.76 11.69
N VAL A 405 -4.14 -8.65 11.30
CA VAL A 405 -4.83 -7.37 11.11
C VAL A 405 -4.70 -6.90 9.67
N ILE A 406 -5.84 -6.67 9.02
CA ILE A 406 -5.94 -6.23 7.63
C ILE A 406 -6.08 -4.71 7.61
N TYR A 407 -5.16 -4.04 6.91
CA TYR A 407 -5.17 -2.60 6.66
C TYR A 407 -5.41 -2.32 5.16
N PRO A 408 -6.23 -1.32 4.79
CA PRO A 408 -6.42 -0.91 3.41
C PRO A 408 -5.16 -0.20 2.88
N LEU A 409 -4.69 -0.59 1.69
CA LEU A 409 -3.56 0.07 1.05
C LEU A 409 -4.00 1.07 -0.02
N PRO A 410 -3.36 2.26 -0.11
CA PRO A 410 -3.52 3.12 -1.27
C PRO A 410 -3.00 2.40 -2.52
N GLU A 411 -3.64 2.65 -3.66
CA GLU A 411 -3.33 1.93 -4.91
C GLU A 411 -1.83 1.99 -5.26
N LYS A 412 -1.25 0.83 -5.62
CA LYS A 412 0.15 0.71 -6.05
C LYS A 412 0.44 1.76 -7.13
N ARG A 413 1.54 2.51 -6.99
CA ARG A 413 1.98 3.50 -8.00
C ARG A 413 2.02 2.82 -9.37
N ARG A 414 1.31 3.39 -10.35
CA ARG A 414 1.24 2.85 -11.72
C ARG A 414 2.65 2.64 -12.27
N LYS A 415 2.99 1.41 -12.66
CA LYS A 415 4.27 1.08 -13.30
C LYS A 415 4.47 2.00 -14.52
N LYS A 416 5.71 2.46 -14.75
CA LYS A 416 6.07 3.33 -15.89
C LYS A 416 5.64 2.62 -17.19
N LYS A 417 4.90 3.32 -18.06
CA LYS A 417 4.51 2.75 -19.37
C LYS A 417 5.78 2.46 -20.18
N LEU A 418 5.92 1.22 -20.64
CA LEU A 418 6.94 0.81 -21.60
C LEU A 418 6.54 1.23 -23.01
N ASN A 419 7.53 1.61 -23.82
CA ASN A 419 7.35 1.91 -25.25
C ASN A 419 6.99 0.65 -26.04
N LEU A 420 6.41 0.78 -27.24
CA LEU A 420 5.96 -0.38 -28.04
C LEU A 420 7.09 -1.39 -28.31
N ILE A 421 8.26 -0.92 -28.73
CA ILE A 421 9.47 -1.74 -28.97
C ILE A 421 9.92 -2.46 -27.68
N GLN A 422 9.82 -1.80 -26.52
CA GLN A 422 10.17 -2.41 -25.24
C GLN A 422 9.16 -3.49 -24.82
N LYS A 423 7.87 -3.33 -25.17
CA LYS A 423 6.85 -4.36 -24.94
C LYS A 423 7.06 -5.58 -25.83
N THR A 424 7.32 -5.41 -27.12
CA THR A 424 7.54 -6.55 -28.03
C THR A 424 8.82 -7.30 -27.68
N PHE A 425 9.91 -6.59 -27.36
CA PHE A 425 11.13 -7.23 -26.89
C PHE A 425 10.95 -7.92 -25.52
N GLN A 426 10.20 -7.33 -24.57
CA GLN A 426 9.86 -8.02 -23.31
C GLN A 426 8.97 -9.25 -23.55
N LEU A 427 8.08 -9.23 -24.54
CA LEU A 427 7.27 -10.39 -24.92
C LEU A 427 8.17 -11.53 -25.44
N PHE A 428 9.11 -11.21 -26.33
CA PHE A 428 10.11 -12.16 -26.83
C PHE A 428 10.95 -12.75 -25.67
N LEU A 429 11.49 -11.92 -24.77
CA LEU A 429 12.25 -12.39 -23.62
C LEU A 429 11.42 -13.32 -22.71
N LYS A 430 10.13 -12.98 -22.47
CA LYS A 430 9.22 -13.82 -21.67
C LYS A 430 8.93 -15.17 -22.33
N TRP A 431 8.83 -15.22 -23.65
CA TRP A 431 8.66 -16.47 -24.40
C TRP A 431 9.96 -17.30 -24.44
N ALA A 432 11.09 -16.67 -24.80
CA ALA A 432 12.37 -17.35 -25.02
C ALA A 432 13.04 -17.84 -23.73
N ILE A 433 12.86 -17.14 -22.59
CA ILE A 433 13.54 -17.44 -21.31
C ILE A 433 12.58 -17.93 -20.22
N ARG A 434 11.27 -17.64 -20.31
CA ARG A 434 10.25 -17.82 -19.24
C ARG A 434 10.54 -16.97 -17.99
N PRO A 435 9.58 -16.13 -17.52
CA PRO A 435 9.70 -15.45 -16.23
C PRO A 435 9.56 -16.45 -15.07
N SER A 436 10.29 -16.20 -13.98
CA SER A 436 10.04 -16.81 -12.67
C SER A 436 9.99 -15.68 -11.64
N THR A 437 9.00 -15.75 -10.75
CA THR A 437 8.71 -14.74 -9.72
C THR A 437 8.38 -15.42 -8.40
N LEU A 438 9.11 -15.08 -7.34
CA LEU A 438 8.91 -15.66 -6.00
C LEU A 438 8.67 -14.55 -4.97
N LYS A 439 7.80 -14.79 -3.99
CA LYS A 439 7.62 -13.91 -2.83
C LYS A 439 8.62 -14.30 -1.74
N LEU A 440 9.37 -13.34 -1.21
CA LEU A 440 10.39 -13.58 -0.18
C LEU A 440 10.30 -12.56 0.97
N LYS A 441 10.66 -13.02 2.16
CA LYS A 441 10.61 -12.30 3.43
C LYS A 441 11.91 -11.52 3.67
N VAL A 442 11.80 -10.20 3.79
CA VAL A 442 12.98 -9.34 3.91
C VAL A 442 13.58 -9.43 5.31
N ILE A 443 14.82 -9.92 5.39
CA ILE A 443 15.66 -9.98 6.58
C ILE A 443 16.91 -9.10 6.39
N ARG A 444 17.72 -8.92 7.45
CA ARG A 444 19.07 -8.34 7.29
C ARG A 444 20.00 -9.35 6.61
N PRO A 445 20.96 -8.90 5.79
CA PRO A 445 22.05 -9.74 5.27
C PRO A 445 23.07 -10.06 6.40
N TYR A 446 24.23 -10.60 6.01
CA TYR A 446 25.39 -10.69 6.90
C TYR A 446 25.90 -9.29 7.28
N SER A 447 26.55 -9.17 8.43
CA SER A 447 27.13 -7.93 8.95
C SER A 447 28.14 -7.28 8.00
N THR A 448 28.91 -8.09 7.26
CA THR A 448 29.86 -7.66 6.21
C THR A 448 29.20 -6.96 5.03
N ASP A 449 27.92 -7.23 4.77
CA ASP A 449 27.26 -6.92 3.50
C ASP A 449 26.29 -5.73 3.60
N GLU A 450 26.07 -5.17 4.79
CA GLU A 450 25.12 -4.05 4.99
C GLU A 450 25.54 -2.76 4.24
N SER A 451 26.81 -2.66 3.81
CA SER A 451 27.35 -1.56 2.99
C SER A 451 27.36 -1.83 1.49
N SER A 452 27.24 -3.09 1.05
CA SER A 452 27.46 -3.50 -0.34
C SER A 452 26.15 -3.55 -1.14
N ASN A 453 26.23 -3.57 -2.48
CA ASN A 453 25.05 -3.54 -3.36
C ASN A 453 24.55 -4.94 -3.79
N ILE A 454 24.83 -5.96 -2.99
CA ILE A 454 24.36 -7.35 -3.17
C ILE A 454 23.14 -7.65 -2.30
N VAL A 455 22.44 -8.75 -2.61
CA VAL A 455 21.43 -9.36 -1.73
C VAL A 455 21.65 -10.86 -1.65
N ARG A 456 21.30 -11.48 -0.51
CA ARG A 456 21.49 -12.93 -0.29
C ARG A 456 20.19 -13.71 -0.25
N VAL A 457 20.18 -14.87 -0.90
CA VAL A 457 19.06 -15.82 -0.98
C VAL A 457 19.57 -17.25 -0.84
N SER A 458 18.76 -18.18 -0.34
CA SER A 458 19.19 -19.58 -0.22
C SER A 458 19.35 -20.26 -1.59
N LYS A 459 20.18 -21.30 -1.65
CA LYS A 459 20.39 -22.12 -2.84
C LYS A 459 19.07 -22.63 -3.45
N SER A 460 18.10 -22.97 -2.59
CA SER A 460 16.74 -23.40 -2.94
C SER A 460 15.92 -22.30 -3.62
N VAL A 461 16.08 -21.05 -3.20
CA VAL A 461 15.46 -19.89 -3.86
C VAL A 461 16.09 -19.64 -5.23
N MET A 462 17.42 -19.78 -5.33
CA MET A 462 18.16 -19.59 -6.58
C MET A 462 17.78 -20.63 -7.64
N SER A 463 17.62 -21.90 -7.24
CA SER A 463 17.19 -22.95 -8.16
C SER A 463 15.74 -22.77 -8.64
N VAL A 464 14.80 -22.38 -7.76
CA VAL A 464 13.40 -22.08 -8.14
C VAL A 464 13.29 -20.86 -9.07
N LEU A 465 14.16 -19.86 -8.92
CA LEU A 465 14.28 -18.74 -9.84
C LEU A 465 15.12 -19.09 -11.10
N GLY A 466 15.82 -20.23 -11.11
CA GLY A 466 16.71 -20.65 -12.20
C GLY A 466 17.89 -19.69 -12.44
N ILE A 467 18.46 -19.15 -11.36
CA ILE A 467 19.59 -18.19 -11.35
C ILE A 467 20.82 -18.79 -10.67
N ALA A 468 22.00 -18.22 -10.94
CA ALA A 468 23.27 -18.53 -10.28
C ALA A 468 23.78 -17.33 -9.46
N GLU A 469 24.90 -17.50 -8.75
CA GLU A 469 25.57 -16.36 -8.12
C GLU A 469 26.03 -15.32 -9.15
N ASN A 470 26.03 -14.06 -8.71
CA ASN A 470 26.28 -12.85 -9.50
C ASN A 470 25.29 -12.60 -10.65
N ASP A 471 24.21 -13.40 -10.78
CA ASP A 471 23.08 -13.03 -11.65
C ASP A 471 22.27 -11.88 -11.04
N LEU A 472 21.69 -11.04 -11.91
CA LEU A 472 20.82 -9.95 -11.51
C LEU A 472 19.38 -10.43 -11.27
N ILE A 473 18.80 -9.96 -10.16
CA ILE A 473 17.37 -10.05 -9.87
C ILE A 473 16.76 -8.66 -9.76
N THR A 474 15.48 -8.54 -10.09
CA THR A 474 14.70 -7.33 -9.86
C THR A 474 13.75 -7.55 -8.68
N LEU A 475 13.94 -6.73 -7.65
CA LEU A 475 13.13 -6.71 -6.44
C LEU A 475 11.98 -5.71 -6.61
N HIS A 476 10.78 -6.09 -6.18
CA HIS A 476 9.57 -5.27 -6.29
C HIS A 476 8.88 -5.09 -4.93
N TYR A 477 8.55 -3.84 -4.60
CA TYR A 477 7.74 -3.51 -3.42
C TYR A 477 6.90 -2.26 -3.67
N ARG A 478 5.58 -2.35 -3.46
CA ARG A 478 4.60 -1.24 -3.56
C ARG A 478 4.75 -0.30 -4.77
N GLY A 479 5.11 -0.86 -5.93
CA GLY A 479 5.31 -0.12 -7.18
C GLY A 479 6.67 0.55 -7.35
N ARG A 480 7.61 0.36 -6.41
CA ARG A 480 9.05 0.58 -6.63
C ARG A 480 9.72 -0.69 -7.12
N SER A 481 10.90 -0.53 -7.73
CA SER A 481 11.74 -1.64 -8.18
C SER A 481 13.22 -1.27 -8.13
N ILE A 482 14.09 -2.22 -7.77
CA ILE A 482 15.54 -2.13 -7.94
C ILE A 482 16.08 -3.42 -8.55
N THR A 483 17.14 -3.33 -9.34
CA THR A 483 17.84 -4.49 -9.92
C THR A 483 19.20 -4.62 -9.25
N VAL A 484 19.52 -5.81 -8.73
CA VAL A 484 20.69 -6.06 -7.87
C VAL A 484 21.27 -7.47 -8.09
N PRO A 485 22.60 -7.66 -7.94
CA PRO A 485 23.23 -8.98 -7.97
C PRO A 485 22.88 -9.82 -6.74
N VAL A 486 22.73 -11.13 -6.96
CA VAL A 486 22.50 -12.16 -5.93
C VAL A 486 23.80 -12.90 -5.58
N LEU A 487 23.97 -13.22 -4.30
CA LEU A 487 24.92 -14.23 -3.80
C LEU A 487 24.20 -15.30 -2.98
N GLU A 488 24.83 -16.47 -2.84
CA GLU A 488 24.31 -17.55 -2.02
C GLU A 488 24.37 -17.20 -0.52
N LEU A 489 23.31 -17.60 0.16
CA LEU A 489 23.17 -17.60 1.60
C LEU A 489 23.66 -18.96 2.10
N ALA A 490 24.96 -19.05 2.40
CA ALA A 490 25.66 -20.31 2.66
C ALA A 490 25.68 -20.74 4.15
N SER A 491 25.75 -19.77 5.08
CA SER A 491 25.71 -20.03 6.53
C SER A 491 24.40 -19.52 7.15
N THR A 492 23.77 -20.35 7.98
CA THR A 492 22.60 -19.99 8.81
C THR A 492 23.00 -19.29 10.11
N GLN A 493 24.21 -19.55 10.61
CA GLN A 493 24.75 -18.96 11.85
C GLN A 493 24.97 -17.44 11.70
N LEU A 494 25.61 -17.00 10.61
CA LEU A 494 25.87 -15.59 10.29
C LEU A 494 24.58 -14.75 10.10
N ILE A 495 23.41 -15.38 10.04
CA ILE A 495 22.10 -14.71 9.99
C ILE A 495 21.46 -14.62 11.37
N LYS A 496 21.65 -15.65 12.20
CA LYS A 496 21.20 -15.65 13.60
C LYS A 496 21.93 -14.58 14.43
N GLU A 497 23.12 -14.16 14.00
CA GLU A 497 23.81 -12.95 14.48
C GLU A 497 23.06 -11.64 14.18
N THR A 498 22.43 -11.52 13.01
CA THR A 498 21.81 -10.26 12.53
C THR A 498 20.28 -10.25 12.56
N ASN A 499 19.63 -11.41 12.77
CA ASN A 499 18.18 -11.61 12.78
C ASN A 499 17.77 -12.68 13.80
N ILE A 500 16.61 -12.48 14.43
CA ILE A 500 15.97 -13.50 15.26
C ILE A 500 15.26 -14.48 14.30
N ILE A 501 15.70 -15.73 14.26
CA ILE A 501 15.23 -16.77 13.33
C ILE A 501 15.04 -18.10 14.08
N THR A 502 13.77 -18.47 14.25
CA THR A 502 13.29 -19.68 14.94
C THR A 502 13.64 -20.98 14.20
N ASN A 503 13.60 -20.96 12.87
CA ASN A 503 13.65 -22.16 12.04
C ASN A 503 14.41 -21.92 10.73
N GLU A 504 15.20 -22.90 10.29
CA GLU A 504 15.95 -22.85 9.02
C GLU A 504 15.04 -23.00 7.78
N SER A 505 13.82 -23.53 7.94
CA SER A 505 12.79 -23.45 6.90
C SER A 505 12.46 -22.00 6.52
N SER A 506 12.44 -21.08 7.51
CA SER A 506 12.13 -19.67 7.30
C SER A 506 13.22 -18.94 6.49
N ILE A 507 14.47 -19.42 6.55
CA ILE A 507 15.60 -18.91 5.76
C ILE A 507 15.37 -19.20 4.27
N ASN A 508 14.82 -20.38 3.94
CA ASN A 508 14.51 -20.78 2.57
C ASN A 508 13.34 -20.01 1.92
N ILE A 509 12.65 -19.13 2.67
CA ILE A 509 11.64 -18.21 2.14
C ILE A 509 12.02 -16.74 2.35
N SER A 510 13.29 -16.46 2.72
CA SER A 510 13.78 -15.13 3.09
C SER A 510 14.84 -14.59 2.11
N ILE A 511 15.05 -13.28 2.17
CA ILE A 511 16.06 -12.55 1.39
C ILE A 511 16.75 -11.51 2.28
N GLY A 512 18.08 -11.58 2.37
CA GLY A 512 18.91 -10.59 3.05
C GLY A 512 19.11 -9.35 2.19
N ILE A 513 18.53 -8.22 2.58
CA ILE A 513 18.62 -6.95 1.85
C ILE A 513 19.25 -5.85 2.74
N PRO A 514 20.40 -5.26 2.34
CA PRO A 514 21.01 -4.11 3.01
C PRO A 514 20.09 -2.89 3.21
N ALA A 515 20.31 -2.08 4.26
CA ALA A 515 19.46 -0.94 4.61
C ALA A 515 19.25 0.10 3.49
N HIS A 516 20.30 0.46 2.74
CA HIS A 516 20.21 1.41 1.63
C HIS A 516 19.40 0.87 0.44
N LEU A 517 19.47 -0.43 0.18
CA LEU A 517 18.65 -1.11 -0.83
C LEU A 517 17.18 -1.22 -0.37
N ARG A 518 16.96 -1.55 0.90
CA ARG A 518 15.63 -1.51 1.54
C ARG A 518 15.01 -0.11 1.48
N ASP A 519 15.77 0.95 1.73
CA ASP A 519 15.27 2.34 1.66
C ASP A 519 14.86 2.76 0.24
N LYS A 520 15.68 2.41 -0.78
CA LYS A 520 15.35 2.61 -2.20
C LYS A 520 14.02 1.91 -2.55
N LEU A 521 13.80 0.68 -2.07
CA LEU A 521 12.51 -0.03 -2.19
C LEU A 521 11.38 0.55 -1.34
N GLY A 522 11.67 1.36 -0.32
CA GLY A 522 10.70 1.91 0.63
C GLY A 522 10.34 0.95 1.77
N ILE A 523 11.14 -0.11 1.96
CA ILE A 523 10.98 -1.12 3.01
C ILE A 523 11.67 -0.61 4.28
N LYS A 524 10.91 0.00 5.19
CA LYS A 524 11.45 0.62 6.41
C LYS A 524 11.63 -0.33 7.61
N GLN A 525 11.25 -1.60 7.46
CA GLN A 525 11.26 -2.63 8.51
C GLN A 525 11.58 -4.00 7.87
N ILE A 526 12.15 -4.93 8.65
CA ILE A 526 12.24 -6.35 8.26
C ILE A 526 10.89 -7.06 8.42
N GLY A 527 10.78 -8.30 7.93
CA GLY A 527 9.53 -9.10 7.99
C GLY A 527 8.46 -8.71 6.97
N LYS A 528 8.72 -7.70 6.12
CA LYS A 528 7.88 -7.36 4.98
C LYS A 528 8.19 -8.29 3.80
N ILE A 529 7.17 -8.65 3.01
CA ILE A 529 7.37 -9.47 1.80
C ILE A 529 7.59 -8.58 0.57
N CYS A 530 8.57 -8.96 -0.27
CA CYS A 530 8.77 -8.39 -1.60
C CYS A 530 8.61 -9.48 -2.68
N ASP A 531 8.17 -9.08 -3.88
CA ASP A 531 8.21 -9.96 -5.05
C ASP A 531 9.61 -9.89 -5.68
N VAL A 532 10.16 -11.04 -6.09
CA VAL A 532 11.50 -11.19 -6.68
C VAL A 532 11.38 -11.83 -8.05
N GLU A 533 11.75 -11.09 -9.11
CA GLU A 533 11.74 -11.53 -10.51
C GLU A 533 13.18 -11.66 -11.03
N ARG A 534 13.50 -12.72 -11.78
CA ARG A 534 14.82 -12.86 -12.42
C ARG A 534 14.99 -11.87 -13.58
N ASP A 535 16.15 -11.23 -13.73
CA ASP A 535 16.37 -10.28 -14.84
C ASP A 535 16.55 -11.04 -16.17
N LEU A 536 15.47 -11.10 -16.95
CA LEU A 536 15.44 -11.74 -18.26
C LEU A 536 16.38 -11.08 -19.27
N PHE A 537 16.65 -9.78 -19.16
CA PHE A 537 17.56 -9.07 -20.07
C PHE A 537 19.02 -9.35 -19.71
N PHE A 538 19.34 -9.42 -18.41
CA PHE A 538 20.66 -9.87 -17.97
C PHE A 538 20.94 -11.32 -18.37
N LEU A 539 19.99 -12.24 -18.14
CA LEU A 539 20.12 -13.65 -18.53
C LEU A 539 20.26 -13.81 -20.05
N PHE A 540 19.53 -13.02 -20.84
CA PHE A 540 19.69 -12.96 -22.31
C PHE A 540 21.08 -12.49 -22.71
N ARG A 541 21.57 -11.37 -22.15
CA ARG A 541 22.92 -10.84 -22.42
C ARG A 541 24.02 -11.82 -22.02
N LYS A 542 23.89 -12.48 -20.86
CA LYS A 542 24.81 -13.52 -20.38
C LYS A 542 24.86 -14.70 -21.36
N SER A 543 23.70 -15.16 -21.84
CA SER A 543 23.64 -16.24 -22.82
C SER A 543 24.20 -15.83 -24.19
N LEU A 544 23.92 -14.61 -24.69
CA LEU A 544 24.52 -14.10 -25.93
C LEU A 544 26.06 -14.07 -25.87
N HIS A 545 26.64 -13.73 -24.71
CA HIS A 545 28.10 -13.76 -24.54
C HIS A 545 28.67 -15.19 -24.67
N THR A 546 27.97 -16.20 -24.14
CA THR A 546 28.33 -17.62 -24.33
C THR A 546 28.15 -18.06 -25.79
N GLN A 547 27.16 -17.51 -26.49
CA GLN A 547 26.83 -17.85 -27.88
C GLN A 547 27.69 -17.12 -28.93
N PHE A 548 28.47 -16.11 -28.55
CA PHE A 548 29.18 -15.23 -29.50
C PHE A 548 30.08 -16.00 -30.48
N LEU A 549 30.90 -16.94 -29.98
CA LEU A 549 31.76 -17.79 -30.81
C LEU A 549 30.95 -18.78 -31.69
N PRO A 550 29.97 -19.55 -31.16
CA PRO A 550 29.05 -20.35 -31.99
C PRO A 550 28.34 -19.56 -33.10
N ILE A 551 27.90 -18.32 -32.84
CA ILE A 551 27.23 -17.47 -33.83
C ILE A 551 28.21 -17.05 -34.94
N LEU A 552 29.42 -16.62 -34.57
CA LEU A 552 30.49 -16.31 -35.53
C LEU A 552 30.85 -17.53 -36.40
N ALA A 553 31.05 -18.70 -35.79
CA ALA A 553 31.32 -19.95 -36.51
C ALA A 553 30.18 -20.33 -37.47
N THR A 554 28.92 -20.16 -37.04
CA THR A 554 27.74 -20.38 -37.89
C THR A 554 27.71 -19.44 -39.09
N ILE A 555 28.02 -18.15 -38.89
CA ILE A 555 28.09 -17.16 -39.98
C ILE A 555 29.21 -17.52 -40.96
N PHE A 556 30.41 -17.87 -40.49
CA PHE A 556 31.51 -18.32 -41.34
C PHE A 556 31.18 -19.60 -42.13
N ALA A 557 30.52 -20.58 -41.50
CA ALA A 557 30.08 -21.79 -42.19
C ALA A 557 29.10 -21.45 -43.34
N ILE A 558 28.13 -20.57 -43.10
CA ILE A 558 27.15 -20.14 -44.12
C ILE A 558 27.82 -19.34 -45.25
N THR A 559 28.82 -18.49 -44.97
CA THR A 559 29.53 -17.77 -46.04
C THR A 559 30.40 -18.69 -46.90
N GLN A 560 31.00 -19.73 -46.31
CA GLN A 560 31.82 -20.74 -47.01
C GLN A 560 31.02 -21.72 -47.89
N LEU A 561 29.69 -21.85 -47.70
CA LEU A 561 28.87 -22.69 -48.57
C LEU A 561 28.95 -22.24 -50.04
N LYS A 562 29.09 -23.20 -50.96
CA LYS A 562 29.02 -22.98 -52.41
C LYS A 562 27.57 -22.77 -52.87
N ILE A 563 27.02 -21.62 -52.50
CA ILE A 563 25.69 -21.12 -52.88
C ILE A 563 25.91 -19.74 -53.51
N ASP A 564 25.58 -19.61 -54.79
CA ASP A 564 25.86 -18.41 -55.59
C ASP A 564 24.94 -17.23 -55.22
N TYR A 565 23.73 -17.54 -54.74
CA TYR A 565 22.73 -16.56 -54.35
C TYR A 565 23.00 -15.99 -52.95
N TRP A 566 23.59 -14.79 -52.90
CA TRP A 566 23.90 -14.06 -51.65
C TRP A 566 22.68 -13.88 -50.72
N TRP A 567 21.48 -13.69 -51.29
CA TRP A 567 20.23 -13.54 -50.53
C TRP A 567 19.81 -14.84 -49.81
N ILE A 568 20.15 -16.02 -50.34
CA ILE A 568 19.94 -17.31 -49.65
C ILE A 568 20.83 -17.37 -48.42
N LYS A 569 22.11 -16.97 -48.52
CA LYS A 569 23.02 -16.93 -47.37
C LYS A 569 22.50 -16.01 -46.26
N ILE A 570 21.92 -14.85 -46.60
CA ILE A 570 21.29 -13.96 -45.62
C ILE A 570 20.03 -14.61 -45.01
N ALA A 571 19.16 -15.22 -45.81
CA ALA A 571 17.97 -15.93 -45.30
C ALA A 571 18.36 -17.07 -44.35
N MET A 572 19.41 -17.83 -44.67
CA MET A 572 19.97 -18.86 -43.78
C MET A 572 20.48 -18.27 -42.46
N MET A 573 21.21 -17.16 -42.46
CA MET A 573 21.64 -16.49 -41.23
C MET A 573 20.45 -16.02 -40.38
N LEU A 574 19.44 -15.43 -41.01
CA LEU A 574 18.21 -14.94 -40.35
C LEU A 574 17.33 -16.05 -39.76
N ILE A 575 17.49 -17.30 -40.19
CA ILE A 575 16.76 -18.47 -39.65
C ILE A 575 17.63 -19.22 -38.63
N ILE A 576 18.86 -19.57 -39.00
CA ILE A 576 19.73 -20.46 -38.22
C ILE A 576 20.26 -19.77 -36.96
N VAL A 577 20.61 -18.49 -37.01
CA VAL A 577 21.14 -17.78 -35.82
C VAL A 577 20.06 -17.60 -34.73
N PRO A 578 18.82 -17.15 -35.04
CA PRO A 578 17.75 -17.13 -34.04
C PRO A 578 17.32 -18.52 -33.56
N LEU A 579 17.33 -19.55 -34.42
CA LEU A 579 17.03 -20.93 -34.01
C LEU A 579 18.09 -21.47 -33.03
N SER A 580 19.37 -21.30 -33.35
CA SER A 580 20.49 -21.64 -32.47
C SER A 580 20.38 -20.93 -31.12
N SER A 581 20.09 -19.62 -31.14
CA SER A 581 19.85 -18.82 -29.93
C SER A 581 18.62 -19.30 -29.13
N TYR A 582 17.56 -19.76 -29.79
CA TYR A 582 16.37 -20.28 -29.12
C TYR A 582 16.62 -21.65 -28.45
N LEU A 583 17.44 -22.51 -29.06
CA LEU A 583 17.84 -23.81 -28.52
C LEU A 583 18.78 -23.67 -27.32
N THR A 584 19.81 -22.82 -27.40
CA THR A 584 20.72 -22.55 -26.28
C THR A 584 20.01 -21.89 -25.09
N LEU A 585 19.01 -21.04 -25.35
CA LEU A 585 18.14 -20.50 -24.30
C LEU A 585 17.22 -21.57 -23.66
N SER A 586 17.07 -22.77 -24.23
CA SER A 586 16.32 -23.87 -23.58
C SER A 586 16.96 -24.29 -22.26
N ALA A 587 18.30 -24.36 -22.21
CA ALA A 587 19.04 -24.59 -20.97
C ALA A 587 18.87 -23.47 -19.91
N VAL A 588 18.29 -22.32 -20.28
CA VAL A 588 17.91 -21.23 -19.35
C VAL A 588 16.42 -21.29 -18.98
N ARG A 589 15.56 -21.85 -19.85
CA ARG A 589 14.15 -22.17 -19.56
C ARG A 589 14.04 -23.35 -18.59
N GLU A 590 14.79 -24.42 -18.83
CA GLU A 590 14.74 -25.69 -18.10
C GLU A 590 15.28 -25.60 -16.67
N LYS A 591 16.04 -24.54 -16.35
CA LYS A 591 16.41 -24.19 -14.98
C LYS A 591 15.23 -23.78 -14.09
N ILE A 592 14.07 -23.44 -14.67
CA ILE A 592 12.85 -23.23 -13.88
C ILE A 592 12.15 -24.60 -13.73
N PRO A 593 11.89 -25.08 -12.50
CA PRO A 593 11.14 -26.31 -12.29
C PRO A 593 9.76 -26.24 -12.95
N LYS A 594 9.32 -27.34 -13.57
CA LYS A 594 7.97 -27.49 -14.12
C LYS A 594 6.97 -27.71 -12.98
N LEU A 595 6.52 -26.60 -12.39
CA LEU A 595 5.22 -26.48 -11.71
C LEU A 595 4.09 -26.57 -12.74
#